data_AF-A0A6J5G2H2-F1
#
_entry.id   AF-A0A6J5G2H2-F1
#
_cell.length_a   1.000
_cell.length_b   1.000
_cell.length_c   1.000
_cell.angle_alpha   90.00
_cell.angle_beta   90.00
_cell.angle_gamma   90.00
#
_symmetry.space_group_name_H-M   'P 1'
#
loop_
_entity.id
_entity.type
_entity.pdbx_description
1 polymer ?
#
loop_
_entity_poly.entity_id
_entity_poly.type
_entity_poly.pdbx_seq_one_letter_code
_entity_poly.pdbx_strand_id
1 'polypeptide(L)'
;MTNTTILDDVERRKAVLEKLKAGLIQRLNLPQTVDQIDDDTPLFGSGLRLDSVDATEVFVLLDESFGIRVSEGDEPSYLRSINTLASFILERTKDA
;
A
#
# COMPACT_ATOMS: atom_id res chain seq x y z
N MET A 1 17.43 3.82 25.59
CA MET A 1 16.23 4.59 25.20
C MET A 1 15.66 4.00 23.92
N THR A 2 15.04 2.82 23.97
CA THR A 2 14.72 2.02 22.75
C THR A 2 13.25 1.58 22.66
N ASN A 3 12.41 1.89 23.65
CA ASN A 3 11.02 1.44 23.64
C ASN A 3 10.07 2.39 22.88
N THR A 4 10.38 3.68 22.83
CA THR A 4 9.51 4.68 22.17
C THR A 4 9.55 4.57 20.64
N THR A 5 10.74 4.46 20.05
CA THR A 5 10.91 4.44 18.59
C THR A 5 10.28 3.22 17.89
N ILE A 6 10.29 2.04 18.53
CA ILE A 6 9.70 0.82 17.95
C ILE A 6 8.16 0.93 17.91
N LEU A 7 7.55 1.45 18.98
CA LEU A 7 6.10 1.62 19.06
C LEU A 7 5.61 2.61 18.00
N ASP A 8 6.36 3.70 17.80
CA ASP A 8 6.03 4.71 16.78
C ASP A 8 6.09 4.14 15.35
N ASP A 9 7.10 3.31 15.03
CA ASP A 9 7.22 2.67 13.71
C ASP A 9 6.10 1.65 13.46
N VAL A 10 5.68 0.90 14.48
CA VAL A 10 4.56 -0.07 14.38
C VAL A 10 3.24 0.64 14.11
N GLU A 11 2.92 1.68 14.88
CA GLU A 11 1.69 2.46 14.70
C GLU A 11 1.68 3.16 13.34
N ARG A 12 2.82 3.71 12.90
CA ARG A 12 2.96 4.30 11.57
C ARG A 12 2.67 3.27 10.47
N ARG A 13 3.24 2.07 10.58
CA ARG A 13 2.98 1.01 9.58
C ARG A 13 1.51 0.62 9.55
N LYS A 14 0.87 0.47 10.71
CA LYS A 14 -0.55 0.15 10.80
C LYS A 14 -1.42 1.23 10.15
N ALA A 15 -1.13 2.51 10.41
CA ALA A 15 -1.85 3.61 9.79
C ALA A 15 -1.69 3.64 8.25
N VAL A 16 -0.51 3.32 7.73
CA VAL A 16 -0.29 3.19 6.28
C VAL A 16 -1.08 2.02 5.69
N LEU A 17 -1.09 0.85 6.35
CA LEU A 17 -1.85 -0.31 5.90
C LEU A 17 -3.35 -0.03 5.85
N GLU A 18 -3.90 0.56 6.91
CA GLU A 18 -5.33 0.93 6.97
C GLU A 18 -5.69 1.92 5.86
N LYS A 19 -4.89 2.99 5.70
CA LYS A 19 -5.12 4.00 4.66
C LYS A 19 -5.02 3.41 3.25
N LEU A 20 -4.01 2.55 3.02
CA LEU A 20 -3.80 1.89 1.73
C LEU A 20 -4.99 0.98 1.39
N LYS A 21 -5.38 0.08 2.29
CA LYS A 21 -6.51 -0.84 2.06
C LYS A 21 -7.81 -0.08 1.83
N ALA A 22 -8.11 0.94 2.65
CA ALA A 22 -9.30 1.77 2.47
C ALA A 22 -9.29 2.49 1.11
N GLY A 23 -8.16 3.04 0.70
CA GLY A 23 -8.00 3.69 -0.59
C GLY A 23 -8.19 2.75 -1.78
N LEU A 24 -7.65 1.53 -1.69
CA LEU A 24 -7.85 0.49 -2.71
C LEU A 24 -9.32 0.08 -2.82
N ILE A 25 -9.98 -0.17 -1.67
CA ILE A 25 -11.41 -0.53 -1.64
C ILE A 25 -12.25 0.56 -2.29
N GLN A 26 -12.01 1.82 -1.93
CA GLN A 26 -12.79 2.94 -2.45
C GLN A 26 -12.58 3.15 -3.95
N ARG A 27 -11.33 3.13 -4.43
CA ARG A 27 -11.00 3.43 -5.84
C ARG A 27 -11.38 2.31 -6.79
N LEU A 28 -11.14 1.07 -6.36
CA LEU A 28 -11.37 -0.12 -7.18
C LEU A 28 -12.75 -0.75 -6.93
N ASN A 29 -13.57 -0.10 -6.09
CA ASN A 29 -14.91 -0.55 -5.70
C ASN A 29 -14.91 -2.03 -5.24
N LEU A 30 -13.93 -2.38 -4.40
CA LEU A 30 -13.78 -3.75 -3.91
C LEU A 30 -14.91 -4.07 -2.92
N PRO A 31 -15.52 -5.27 -2.98
CA PRO A 31 -16.57 -5.67 -2.05
C PRO A 31 -16.07 -5.95 -0.62
N GLN A 32 -14.76 -6.05 -0.42
CA GLN A 32 -14.13 -6.32 0.87
C GLN A 32 -14.08 -5.08 1.77
N THR A 33 -14.07 -5.33 3.08
CA THR A 33 -13.72 -4.35 4.11
C THR A 33 -12.22 -4.40 4.43
N VAL A 34 -11.69 -3.38 5.12
CA VAL A 34 -10.26 -3.27 5.43
C VAL A 34 -9.74 -4.47 6.22
N ASP A 35 -10.56 -4.98 7.16
CA ASP A 35 -10.24 -6.15 8.00
C ASP A 35 -10.33 -7.49 7.24
N GLN A 36 -10.99 -7.52 6.08
CA GLN A 36 -11.09 -8.72 5.23
C GLN A 36 -9.92 -8.89 4.25
N ILE A 37 -9.07 -7.86 4.11
CA ILE A 37 -7.88 -7.91 3.26
C ILE A 37 -6.67 -8.18 4.17
N ASP A 38 -6.03 -9.34 4.02
CA ASP A 38 -4.80 -9.67 4.74
C ASP A 38 -3.62 -8.82 4.24
N ASP A 39 -2.65 -8.51 5.12
CA ASP A 39 -1.48 -7.71 4.77
C ASP A 39 -0.57 -8.39 3.74
N ASP A 40 -0.57 -9.73 3.66
CA ASP A 40 0.18 -10.48 2.65
C ASP A 40 -0.65 -10.81 1.40
N THR A 41 -1.88 -10.27 1.30
CA THR A 41 -2.74 -10.47 0.13
C THR A 41 -2.04 -10.00 -1.15
N PRO A 42 -1.86 -10.87 -2.15
CA PRO A 42 -1.33 -10.46 -3.43
C PRO A 42 -2.26 -9.46 -4.14
N LEU A 43 -1.74 -8.42 -4.78
CA LEU A 43 -2.59 -7.49 -5.53
C LEU A 43 -3.15 -8.17 -6.79
N PHE A 44 -2.29 -8.91 -7.49
CA PHE A 44 -2.60 -9.52 -8.78
C PHE A 44 -2.75 -11.04 -8.65
N GLY A 45 -3.34 -11.67 -9.66
CA GLY A 45 -3.44 -13.13 -9.74
C GLY A 45 -4.46 -13.70 -8.77
N SER A 46 -4.02 -14.30 -7.66
CA SER A 46 -4.88 -15.06 -6.73
C SER A 46 -5.42 -14.26 -5.54
N GLY A 47 -4.91 -13.06 -5.27
CA GLY A 47 -5.35 -12.24 -4.13
C GLY A 47 -6.50 -11.29 -4.49
N LEU A 48 -6.26 -9.98 -4.57
CA LEU A 48 -7.27 -8.99 -4.98
C LEU A 48 -7.66 -9.11 -6.46
N ARG A 49 -6.88 -9.87 -7.25
CA ARG A 49 -7.13 -10.17 -8.67
C ARG A 49 -7.23 -8.94 -9.55
N LEU A 50 -6.49 -7.87 -9.20
CA LEU A 50 -6.43 -6.65 -9.98
C LEU A 50 -5.92 -6.94 -11.39
N ASP A 51 -6.40 -6.17 -12.36
CA ASP A 51 -5.91 -6.21 -13.73
C ASP A 51 -4.97 -5.03 -14.06
N SER A 52 -4.55 -4.92 -15.33
CA SER A 52 -3.65 -3.85 -15.78
C SER A 52 -4.27 -2.46 -15.73
N VAL A 53 -5.59 -2.34 -15.83
CA VAL A 53 -6.30 -1.07 -15.72
C VAL A 53 -6.34 -0.65 -14.26
N ASP A 54 -6.67 -1.59 -13.36
CA ASP A 54 -6.68 -1.35 -11.91
C ASP A 54 -5.31 -0.93 -11.37
N ALA A 55 -4.22 -1.46 -11.94
CA ALA A 55 -2.86 -1.05 -11.57
C ALA A 55 -2.64 0.47 -11.72
N THR A 56 -3.31 1.10 -12.70
CA THR A 56 -3.22 2.55 -12.92
C THR A 56 -3.85 3.31 -11.76
N GLU A 57 -4.99 2.84 -11.24
CA GLU A 57 -5.64 3.42 -10.06
C GLU A 57 -4.81 3.26 -8.79
N VAL A 58 -4.00 2.19 -8.68
CA VAL A 58 -3.02 2.05 -7.59
C VAL A 58 -1.98 3.18 -7.67
N PHE A 59 -1.49 3.54 -8.86
CA PHE A 59 -0.54 4.64 -9.01
C PHE A 59 -1.17 6.00 -8.68
N VAL A 60 -2.41 6.24 -9.11
CA VAL A 60 -3.16 7.45 -8.74
C VAL A 60 -3.38 7.53 -7.23
N LEU A 61 -3.70 6.40 -6.58
CA LEU A 61 -3.80 6.32 -5.12
C LEU A 61 -2.50 6.73 -4.43
N LEU A 62 -1.36 6.25 -4.92
CA LEU A 62 -0.04 6.57 -4.38
C LEU A 62 0.27 8.07 -4.48
N ASP A 63 0.02 8.70 -5.63
CA ASP A 63 0.26 10.13 -5.83
C ASP A 63 -0.67 10.97 -4.95
N GLU A 64 -1.97 10.73 -5.00
CA GLU A 64 -2.94 11.57 -4.28
C GLU A 64 -2.97 11.36 -2.77
N SER A 65 -2.81 10.11 -2.30
CA SER A 65 -2.94 9.81 -0.86
C SER A 65 -1.61 9.85 -0.11
N PHE A 66 -0.49 9.66 -0.80
CA PHE A 66 0.83 9.56 -0.19
C PHE A 66 1.86 10.52 -0.80
N GLY A 67 1.53 11.24 -1.88
CA GLY A 67 2.47 12.14 -2.57
C GLY A 67 3.57 11.39 -3.31
N ILE A 68 3.37 10.11 -3.62
CA ILE A 68 4.39 9.23 -4.21
C ILE A 68 4.14 9.08 -5.70
N ARG A 69 5.09 9.56 -6.50
CA ARG A 69 5.12 9.31 -7.94
C ARG A 69 6.05 8.16 -8.27
N VAL A 70 5.47 7.12 -8.85
CA VAL A 70 6.21 5.97 -9.37
C VAL A 70 6.97 6.40 -10.63
N SER A 71 8.25 6.06 -10.68
CA SER A 71 9.15 6.36 -11.81
C SER A 71 9.53 5.07 -12.54
N GLU A 72 10.01 5.19 -13.79
CA GLU A 72 10.42 4.03 -14.61
C GLU A 72 11.56 3.18 -14.00
N GLY A 73 12.34 3.76 -13.07
CA GLY A 73 13.39 3.06 -12.35
C GLY A 73 12.89 2.24 -11.14
N ASP A 74 11.63 2.35 -10.77
CA ASP A 74 11.08 1.64 -9.62
C ASP A 74 10.80 0.19 -9.98
N GLU A 75 11.45 -0.74 -9.28
CA GLU A 75 11.25 -2.17 -9.52
C GLU A 75 9.80 -2.56 -9.18
N PRO A 76 9.03 -3.21 -10.07
CA PRO A 76 7.62 -3.50 -9.84
C PRO A 76 7.35 -4.49 -8.71
N SER A 77 8.38 -5.00 -8.03
CA SER A 77 8.27 -5.93 -6.91
C SER A 77 7.47 -5.38 -5.72
N TYR A 78 7.36 -4.05 -5.58
CA TYR A 78 6.49 -3.42 -4.56
C TYR A 78 5.00 -3.71 -4.78
N LEU A 79 4.56 -4.00 -6.01
CA LEU A 79 3.17 -4.34 -6.35
C LEU A 79 2.77 -5.79 -6.03
N ARG A 80 3.66 -6.58 -5.42
CA ARG A 80 3.40 -8.00 -5.16
C ARG A 80 2.23 -8.22 -4.18
N SER A 81 2.20 -7.48 -3.09
CA SER A 81 1.26 -7.65 -1.96
C SER A 81 0.98 -6.32 -1.26
N ILE A 82 -0.03 -6.30 -0.39
CA ILE A 82 -0.33 -5.12 0.43
C ILE A 82 0.88 -4.73 1.29
N ASN A 83 1.58 -5.71 1.86
CA ASN A 83 2.75 -5.49 2.71
C ASN A 83 3.93 -4.89 1.95
N THR A 84 4.21 -5.36 0.74
CA THR A 84 5.30 -4.82 -0.09
C THR A 84 4.99 -3.40 -0.55
N LEU A 85 3.72 -3.12 -0.86
CA LEU A 85 3.29 -1.78 -1.25
C LEU A 85 3.34 -0.81 -0.07
N ALA A 86 2.91 -1.24 1.13
CA ALA A 86 3.04 -0.44 2.35
C ALA A 86 4.50 -0.17 2.71
N SER A 87 5.39 -1.15 2.52
CA SER A 87 6.83 -0.95 2.72
C SER A 87 7.42 0.08 1.75
N PHE A 88 7.03 0.03 0.47
CA PHE A 88 7.42 1.04 -0.52
C PHE A 88 6.93 2.45 -0.13
N ILE A 89 5.69 2.57 0.35
CA ILE A 89 5.16 3.84 0.86
C ILE A 89 5.96 4.35 2.06
N LEU A 90 6.27 3.49 3.01
CA LEU A 90 7.02 3.87 4.21
C LEU A 90 8.45 4.30 3.90
N GLU A 91 9.11 3.64 2.95
CA GLU A 91 10.44 4.02 2.47
C GLU A 91 10.40 5.42 1.86
N ARG A 92 9.48 5.67 0.92
CA ARG A 92 9.37 6.97 0.23
C ARG A 92 8.87 8.11 1.10
N THR A 93 8.13 7.82 2.15
CA THR A 93 7.69 8.84 3.12
C THR A 93 8.64 9.00 4.31
N LYS A 94 9.68 8.17 4.46
CA LYS A 94 10.76 8.42 5.43
C LYS A 94 11.75 9.47 4.93
N ASP A 95 11.85 9.64 3.61
CA ASP A 95 12.78 10.56 2.96
C ASP A 95 12.19 11.96 2.65
N ALA A 96 10.97 12.24 3.13
CA ALA A 96 10.25 13.51 2.94
C ALA A 96 10.18 14.36 4.21
#